data_AF-A0A4Q2D895-F1
#
_entry.id   AF-A0A4Q2D895-F1
#
_cell.length_a   1.000
_cell.length_b   1.000
_cell.length_c   1.000
_cell.angle_alpha   90.00
_cell.angle_beta   90.00
_cell.angle_gamma   90.00
#
_symmetry.space_group_name_H-M   'P 1'
#
loop_
_entity.id
_entity.type
_entity.pdbx_description
1 polymer ?
#
loop_
_entity_poly.entity_id
_entity_poly.type
_entity_poly.pdbx_seq_one_letter_code
_entity_poly.pdbx_strand_id
1 'polypeptide(L)'
;MSSTPQGSRFRTSTPVRAITSTLVNRSSPSLPPATQTYEPLVKSVLRYRLSRVFVKAALLCWAVNTVWAVWYLGGLGELGFGGILVTPFKFTTLLGALTFWISTVTPVIVLRKIFLTPTRTSSSSPKTTMASALTKRSTQPALVAYALSSVAVAFLHVYVQTREEKLTVFVKSKKHPQYLNGRFLFLVISQLVASSALLFRNLLKDRFAFRWVGMSSQSPSPFLQVLTSFFVSVVSISASLPLACVVFGLGRMVVLPSLY
;
A
#
# COMPACT_ATOMS: atom_id res chain seq x y z
N MET A 1 82.04 4.40 77.27
CA MET A 1 81.03 3.51 76.69
C MET A 1 80.86 3.87 75.23
N SER A 2 81.51 3.10 74.35
CA SER A 2 81.49 3.29 72.90
C SER A 2 80.94 2.01 72.27
N SER A 3 80.04 2.16 71.29
CA SER A 3 79.91 1.29 70.12
C SER A 3 78.65 1.68 69.35
N THR A 4 78.86 2.45 68.29
CA THR A 4 77.97 2.59 67.13
C THR A 4 78.04 1.32 66.30
N PRO A 5 76.92 0.71 65.87
CA PRO A 5 76.94 -0.21 64.75
C PRO A 5 76.68 0.56 63.45
N GLN A 6 77.74 0.74 62.67
CA GLN A 6 77.69 1.03 61.25
C GLN A 6 77.20 -0.19 60.47
N GLY A 7 76.29 0.04 59.53
CA GLY A 7 76.34 -0.55 58.19
C GLY A 7 76.02 -2.04 58.00
N SER A 8 74.90 -2.30 57.32
CA SER A 8 74.94 -3.07 56.06
C SER A 8 73.64 -2.87 55.27
N ARG A 9 73.66 -1.89 54.37
CA ARG A 9 72.73 -1.82 53.24
C ARG A 9 73.27 -2.72 52.14
N PHE A 10 72.67 -3.89 51.92
CA PHE A 10 72.71 -4.55 50.62
C PHE A 10 71.36 -5.23 50.38
N ARG A 11 70.37 -4.44 49.91
CA ARG A 11 69.25 -4.97 49.13
C ARG A 11 69.76 -5.17 47.71
N THR A 12 70.07 -6.40 47.33
CA THR A 12 70.24 -6.79 45.92
C THR A 12 68.85 -6.81 45.26
N SER A 13 68.35 -5.63 44.92
CA SER A 13 67.21 -5.46 44.03
C SER A 13 67.70 -5.66 42.60
N THR A 14 67.76 -6.89 42.12
CA THR A 14 67.89 -7.14 40.68
C THR A 14 66.64 -6.61 39.98
N PRO A 15 66.72 -5.62 39.07
CA PRO A 15 65.54 -5.18 38.33
C PRO A 15 65.11 -6.30 37.39
N VAL A 16 63.89 -6.81 37.59
CA VAL A 16 63.26 -7.75 36.65
C VAL A 16 63.11 -7.02 35.31
N ARG A 17 63.88 -7.44 34.31
CA ARG A 17 63.77 -6.92 32.95
C ARG A 17 62.41 -7.36 32.39
N ALA A 18 61.56 -6.39 32.06
CA ALA A 18 60.28 -6.68 31.43
C ALA A 18 60.51 -7.41 30.09
N ILE A 19 59.86 -8.56 29.92
CA ILE A 19 59.82 -9.28 28.64
C ILE A 19 59.04 -8.38 27.68
N THR A 20 59.71 -7.83 26.66
CA THR A 20 59.07 -7.08 25.59
C THR A 20 58.20 -8.03 24.77
N SER A 21 56.90 -8.06 25.05
CA SER A 21 55.97 -8.78 24.19
C SER A 21 55.89 -8.06 22.85
N THR A 22 56.23 -8.76 21.77
CA THR A 22 55.94 -8.33 20.41
C THR A 22 54.46 -8.56 20.13
N LEU A 23 53.59 -7.88 20.87
CA LEU A 23 52.20 -7.72 20.48
C LEU A 23 52.20 -6.77 19.28
N VAL A 24 52.44 -7.35 18.10
CA VAL A 24 52.21 -6.68 16.82
C VAL A 24 50.74 -6.28 16.85
N ASN A 25 50.49 -4.97 16.96
CA ASN A 25 49.17 -4.37 16.86
C ASN A 25 48.68 -4.56 15.42
N ARG A 26 48.20 -5.75 15.08
CA ARG A 26 47.48 -6.00 13.83
C ARG A 26 46.17 -5.26 13.97
N SER A 27 46.08 -4.09 13.35
CA SER A 27 44.81 -3.39 13.15
C SER A 27 43.80 -4.39 12.60
N SER A 28 42.68 -4.55 13.29
CA SER A 28 41.57 -5.36 12.80
C SER A 28 41.29 -4.98 11.34
N PRO A 29 41.11 -5.96 10.43
CA PRO A 29 40.83 -5.65 9.03
C PRO A 29 39.65 -4.71 8.95
N SER A 30 39.77 -3.63 8.16
CA SER A 30 38.71 -2.63 8.03
C SER A 30 37.43 -3.33 7.59
N LEU A 31 36.41 -3.32 8.44
CA LEU A 31 35.11 -3.88 8.09
C LEU A 31 34.61 -3.14 6.85
N PRO A 32 34.22 -3.85 5.77
CA PRO A 32 33.67 -3.21 4.60
C PRO A 32 32.45 -2.37 5.02
N PRO A 33 32.25 -1.19 4.41
CA PRO A 33 31.12 -0.34 4.73
C PRO A 33 29.81 -1.11 4.67
N ALA A 34 28.88 -0.81 5.57
CA ALA A 34 27.59 -1.50 5.62
C ALA A 34 26.80 -1.46 4.30
N THR A 35 27.08 -0.45 3.45
CA THR A 35 26.56 -0.30 2.09
C THR A 35 27.01 -1.41 1.13
N GLN A 36 28.19 -1.98 1.32
CA GLN A 36 28.70 -3.06 0.47
C GLN A 36 28.20 -4.43 0.93
N THR A 37 28.06 -4.64 2.24
CA THR A 37 27.71 -5.95 2.80
C THR A 37 26.22 -6.15 3.01
N TYR A 38 25.52 -5.17 3.59
CA TYR A 38 24.13 -5.35 4.04
C TYR A 38 23.10 -4.79 3.06
N GLU A 39 23.39 -3.66 2.42
CA GLU A 39 22.46 -3.02 1.48
C GLU A 39 22.02 -3.92 0.32
N PRO A 40 22.89 -4.68 -0.38
CA PRO A 40 22.46 -5.55 -1.47
C PRO A 40 21.57 -6.71 -0.96
N LEU A 41 21.88 -7.26 0.22
CA LEU A 41 21.09 -8.31 0.86
C LEU A 41 19.70 -7.79 1.27
N VAL A 42 19.62 -6.60 1.86
CA VAL A 42 18.34 -5.99 2.21
C VAL A 42 17.52 -5.70 0.96
N LYS A 43 18.14 -5.14 -0.09
CA LYS A 43 17.46 -4.89 -1.38
C LYS A 43 16.97 -6.17 -2.04
N SER A 44 17.73 -7.26 -2.00
CA SER A 44 17.31 -8.54 -2.60
C SER A 44 16.11 -9.14 -1.85
N VAL A 45 16.11 -9.13 -0.52
CA VAL A 45 14.99 -9.60 0.31
C VAL A 45 13.75 -8.75 0.09
N LEU A 46 13.89 -7.42 0.06
CA LEU A 46 12.77 -6.51 -0.21
C LEU A 46 12.22 -6.68 -1.63
N ARG A 47 13.08 -6.85 -2.63
CA ARG A 47 12.68 -7.13 -4.02
C ARG A 47 11.89 -8.43 -4.12
N TYR A 48 12.35 -9.48 -3.43
CA TYR A 48 11.68 -10.76 -3.37
C TYR A 48 10.30 -10.68 -2.70
N ARG A 49 10.19 -9.96 -1.59
CA ARG A 49 8.89 -9.73 -0.92
C ARG A 49 7.96 -8.93 -1.83
N LEU A 50 8.47 -7.89 -2.48
CA LEU A 50 7.70 -7.03 -3.37
C LEU A 50 7.17 -7.80 -4.59
N SER A 51 7.98 -8.64 -5.23
CA SER A 51 7.54 -9.46 -6.37
C SER A 51 6.40 -10.40 -5.97
N ARG A 52 6.49 -11.04 -4.80
CA ARG A 52 5.40 -11.87 -4.26
C ARG A 52 4.12 -11.07 -4.01
N VAL A 53 4.22 -9.82 -3.54
CA VAL A 53 3.05 -8.95 -3.36
C VAL A 53 2.40 -8.63 -4.71
N PHE A 54 3.19 -8.30 -5.74
CA PHE A 54 2.68 -8.05 -7.08
C PHE A 54 1.97 -9.27 -7.69
N VAL A 55 2.58 -10.46 -7.59
CA VAL A 55 1.99 -11.71 -8.12
C VAL A 55 0.69 -12.04 -7.38
N LYS A 56 0.69 -11.98 -6.05
CA LYS A 56 -0.53 -12.23 -5.26
C LYS A 56 -1.63 -11.23 -5.58
N ALA A 57 -1.28 -9.96 -5.77
CA ALA A 57 -2.22 -8.93 -6.19
C ALA A 57 -2.80 -9.20 -7.58
N ALA A 58 -1.96 -9.59 -8.55
CA ALA A 58 -2.40 -9.92 -9.90
C ALA A 58 -3.36 -11.12 -9.90
N LEU A 59 -3.04 -12.17 -9.14
CA LEU A 59 -3.90 -13.34 -8.97
C LEU A 59 -5.24 -12.99 -8.33
N LEU A 60 -5.24 -12.10 -7.32
CA LEU A 60 -6.48 -11.64 -6.70
C LEU A 60 -7.32 -10.82 -7.68
N CYS A 61 -6.71 -9.91 -8.45
CA CYS A 61 -7.41 -9.16 -9.50
C CYS A 61 -8.01 -10.08 -10.55
N TRP A 62 -7.28 -11.11 -10.97
CA TRP A 62 -7.77 -12.14 -11.88
C TRP A 62 -8.95 -12.91 -11.30
N ALA A 63 -8.88 -13.35 -10.04
CA ALA A 63 -9.96 -14.06 -9.38
C ALA A 63 -11.22 -13.18 -9.26
N VAL A 64 -11.08 -11.94 -8.81
CA VAL A 64 -12.19 -10.98 -8.69
C VAL A 64 -12.81 -10.68 -10.06
N ASN A 65 -11.99 -10.41 -11.09
CA ASN A 65 -12.49 -10.14 -12.43
C ASN A 65 -13.15 -11.37 -13.06
N THR A 66 -12.68 -12.57 -12.74
CA THR A 66 -13.29 -13.83 -13.18
C THR A 66 -14.68 -13.99 -12.58
N VAL A 67 -14.84 -13.78 -11.27
CA VAL A 67 -16.15 -13.82 -10.61
C VAL A 67 -17.11 -12.80 -11.23
N TRP A 68 -16.62 -11.58 -11.46
CA TRP A 68 -17.37 -10.54 -12.14
C TRP A 68 -17.78 -10.94 -13.56
N ALA A 69 -16.85 -11.46 -14.36
CA ALA A 69 -17.12 -11.88 -15.74
C ALA A 69 -18.12 -13.03 -15.82
N VAL A 70 -18.02 -14.02 -14.92
CA VAL A 70 -18.99 -15.12 -14.83
C VAL A 70 -20.38 -14.59 -14.48
N TRP A 71 -20.47 -13.70 -13.48
CA TRP A 71 -21.74 -13.09 -13.10
C TRP A 71 -22.34 -12.26 -14.24
N TYR A 72 -21.53 -11.41 -14.88
CA TYR A 72 -21.94 -10.53 -15.98
C TYR A 72 -22.45 -11.30 -17.21
N LEU A 73 -21.88 -12.48 -17.48
CA LEU A 73 -22.26 -13.33 -18.60
C LEU A 73 -23.46 -14.26 -18.29
N GLY A 74 -24.16 -14.07 -17.17
CA GLY A 74 -25.37 -14.81 -16.83
C GLY A 74 -25.16 -16.02 -15.92
N GLY A 75 -23.95 -16.19 -15.36
CA GLY A 75 -23.65 -17.20 -14.35
C GLY A 75 -23.88 -18.64 -14.82
N LEU A 76 -24.29 -19.51 -13.90
CA LEU A 76 -24.45 -20.95 -14.18
C LEU A 76 -25.61 -21.24 -15.15
N GLY A 77 -26.63 -20.36 -15.21
CA GLY A 77 -27.79 -20.55 -16.08
C GLY A 77 -27.47 -20.40 -17.57
N GLU A 78 -26.70 -19.38 -17.93
CA GLU A 78 -26.37 -19.08 -19.34
C GLU A 78 -25.07 -19.74 -19.81
N LEU A 79 -24.05 -19.84 -18.95
CA LEU A 79 -22.73 -20.37 -19.32
C LEU A 79 -22.62 -21.89 -19.14
N GLY A 80 -23.44 -22.48 -18.28
CA GLY A 80 -23.26 -23.83 -17.78
C GLY A 80 -21.93 -24.02 -17.02
N PHE A 81 -21.70 -25.24 -16.52
CA PHE A 81 -20.47 -25.56 -15.75
C PHE A 81 -19.19 -25.41 -16.60
N GLY A 82 -19.23 -25.85 -17.86
CA GLY A 82 -18.10 -25.73 -18.79
C GLY A 82 -17.74 -24.27 -19.09
N GLY A 83 -18.74 -23.41 -19.30
CA GLY A 83 -18.49 -21.98 -19.54
C GLY A 83 -17.87 -21.28 -18.34
N ILE A 84 -18.22 -21.66 -17.11
CA ILE A 84 -17.59 -21.13 -15.88
C ILE A 84 -16.10 -21.51 -15.82
N LEU A 85 -15.73 -22.74 -16.19
CA LEU A 85 -14.32 -23.18 -16.17
C LEU A 85 -13.47 -22.49 -17.25
N VAL A 86 -14.05 -22.15 -18.41
CA VAL A 86 -13.34 -21.51 -19.52
C VAL A 86 -13.25 -19.99 -19.37
N THR A 87 -14.25 -19.36 -18.73
CA THR A 87 -14.32 -17.88 -18.55
C THR A 87 -13.06 -17.23 -17.95
N PRO A 88 -12.38 -17.81 -16.94
CA PRO A 88 -11.14 -17.25 -16.39
C PRO A 88 -10.00 -17.10 -17.43
N PHE A 89 -10.02 -17.91 -18.48
CA PHE A 89 -8.99 -17.95 -19.52
C PHE A 89 -9.39 -17.21 -20.81
N LYS A 90 -10.62 -16.67 -20.87
CA LYS A 90 -11.04 -15.84 -22.01
C LYS A 90 -10.17 -14.59 -22.06
N PHE A 91 -9.78 -14.19 -23.27
CA PHE A 91 -8.94 -13.02 -23.51
C PHE A 91 -9.52 -11.74 -22.89
N THR A 92 -10.84 -11.55 -22.96
CA THR A 92 -11.52 -10.39 -22.35
C THR A 92 -11.41 -10.38 -20.82
N THR A 93 -11.53 -11.55 -20.17
CA THR A 93 -11.36 -11.69 -18.72
C THR A 93 -9.92 -11.43 -18.31
N LEU A 94 -8.95 -11.94 -19.06
CA LEU A 94 -7.52 -11.69 -18.80
C LEU A 94 -7.16 -10.22 -19.00
N LEU A 95 -7.66 -9.60 -20.07
CA LEU A 95 -7.45 -8.18 -20.35
C LEU A 95 -8.08 -7.30 -19.27
N GLY A 96 -9.32 -7.62 -18.84
CA GLY A 96 -9.98 -6.92 -17.73
C GLY A 96 -9.25 -7.08 -16.40
N ALA A 97 -8.71 -8.27 -16.12
CA ALA A 97 -7.90 -8.50 -14.92
C ALA A 97 -6.59 -7.70 -14.97
N LEU A 98 -5.94 -7.65 -16.13
CA LEU A 98 -4.70 -6.91 -16.35
C LEU A 98 -4.91 -5.41 -16.19
N THR A 99 -5.94 -4.84 -16.83
CA THR A 99 -6.28 -3.42 -16.71
C THR A 99 -6.63 -3.08 -15.27
N PHE A 100 -7.43 -3.90 -14.59
CA PHE A 100 -7.75 -3.70 -13.19
C PHE A 100 -6.49 -3.71 -12.31
N TRP A 101 -5.58 -4.66 -12.52
CA TRP A 101 -4.33 -4.76 -11.76
C TRP A 101 -3.37 -3.59 -11.99
N ILE A 102 -3.17 -3.19 -13.25
CA ILE A 102 -2.28 -2.07 -13.63
C ILE A 102 -2.85 -0.75 -13.12
N SER A 103 -4.15 -0.53 -13.28
CA SER A 103 -4.75 0.77 -13.00
C SER A 103 -5.16 0.94 -11.54
N THR A 104 -5.54 -0.10 -10.79
CA THR A 104 -5.97 0.07 -9.39
C THR A 104 -4.93 -0.34 -8.37
N VAL A 105 -4.32 -1.52 -8.53
CA VAL A 105 -3.50 -2.11 -7.46
C VAL A 105 -2.04 -1.67 -7.55
N THR A 106 -1.50 -1.59 -8.76
CA THR A 106 -0.10 -1.20 -8.99
C THR A 106 0.24 0.19 -8.45
N PRO A 107 -0.57 1.26 -8.69
CA PRO A 107 -0.28 2.59 -8.15
C PRO A 107 -0.26 2.59 -6.62
N VAL A 108 -1.16 1.83 -5.98
CA VAL A 108 -1.20 1.68 -4.51
C VAL A 108 0.06 1.01 -3.98
N ILE A 109 0.52 -0.09 -4.60
CA ILE A 109 1.75 -0.78 -4.18
C ILE A 109 2.97 0.13 -4.39
N VAL A 110 3.05 0.82 -5.53
CA VAL A 110 4.17 1.70 -5.88
C VAL A 110 4.24 2.91 -4.95
N LEU A 111 3.13 3.61 -4.72
CA LEU A 111 3.08 4.77 -3.82
C LEU A 111 3.38 4.36 -2.38
N ARG A 112 2.89 3.21 -1.93
CA ARG A 112 3.23 2.69 -0.60
C ARG A 112 4.70 2.35 -0.45
N LYS A 113 5.36 1.90 -1.53
CA LYS A 113 6.81 1.68 -1.55
C LYS A 113 7.59 3.00 -1.53
N ILE A 114 7.19 3.98 -2.35
CA ILE A 114 7.89 5.27 -2.48
C ILE A 114 7.76 6.09 -1.19
N PHE A 115 6.60 6.09 -0.56
CA PHE A 115 6.31 6.85 0.65
C PHE A 115 6.41 6.01 1.93
N LEU A 116 7.18 4.92 1.89
CA LEU A 116 7.40 4.09 3.08
C LEU A 116 8.32 4.84 4.05
N THR A 117 7.76 5.30 5.18
CA THR A 117 8.53 5.98 6.22
C THR A 117 8.77 5.03 7.40
N PRO A 118 10.02 4.89 7.89
CA PRO A 118 10.33 4.03 9.05
C PRO A 118 9.94 4.65 10.40
N THR A 119 9.50 5.92 10.42
CA THR A 119 9.19 6.64 11.66
C THR A 119 7.80 6.28 12.17
N ARG A 120 7.69 6.06 13.48
CA ARG A 120 6.42 5.73 14.13
C ARG A 120 5.50 6.95 14.13
N THR A 121 4.24 6.77 13.72
CA THR A 121 3.21 7.79 13.92
C THR A 121 2.76 7.77 15.39
N SER A 122 3.21 8.72 16.20
CA SER A 122 2.94 8.83 17.64
C SER A 122 1.59 9.48 17.95
N SER A 123 0.53 9.10 17.25
CA SER A 123 -0.81 9.67 17.44
C SER A 123 -1.67 8.79 18.34
N SER A 124 -2.34 9.42 19.31
CA SER A 124 -3.20 8.78 20.30
C SER A 124 -4.62 8.51 19.80
N SER A 125 -5.12 9.23 18.77
CA SER A 125 -6.50 9.13 18.28
C SER A 125 -6.63 9.13 16.74
N PRO A 126 -7.68 8.53 16.16
CA PRO A 126 -7.89 8.55 14.70
C PRO A 126 -7.96 9.96 14.11
N LYS A 127 -8.59 10.91 14.81
CA LYS A 127 -8.66 12.32 14.40
C LYS A 127 -7.27 12.96 14.30
N THR A 128 -6.42 12.77 15.32
CA THR A 128 -5.06 13.31 15.32
C THR A 128 -4.16 12.61 14.31
N THR A 129 -4.39 11.31 14.05
CA THR A 129 -3.70 10.56 13.00
C THR A 129 -4.04 11.12 11.63
N MET A 130 -5.32 11.42 11.37
CA MET A 130 -5.77 12.00 10.12
C MET A 130 -5.23 13.41 9.92
N ALA A 131 -5.30 14.27 10.93
CA ALA A 131 -4.75 15.62 10.87
C ALA A 131 -3.24 15.60 10.56
N SER A 132 -2.49 14.74 11.24
CA SER A 132 -1.05 14.55 10.98
C SER A 132 -0.77 13.92 9.61
N ALA A 133 -1.63 13.04 9.13
CA ALA A 133 -1.47 12.44 7.81
C ALA A 133 -1.72 13.45 6.69
N LEU A 134 -2.69 14.35 6.84
CA LEU A 134 -3.00 15.37 5.84
C LEU A 134 -1.89 16.41 5.67
N THR A 135 -1.08 16.65 6.69
CA THR A 135 0.09 17.54 6.59
C THR A 135 1.30 16.88 5.93
N LYS A 136 1.30 15.55 5.75
CA LYS A 136 2.39 14.85 5.04
C LYS A 136 2.36 15.22 3.55
N ARG A 137 3.52 15.65 3.02
CA ARG A 137 3.71 15.95 1.60
C ARG A 137 3.42 14.76 0.67
N SER A 138 3.46 13.53 1.19
CA SER A 138 3.12 12.30 0.45
C SER A 138 1.61 12.11 0.21
N THR A 139 0.75 12.69 1.04
CA THR A 139 -0.68 12.39 1.05
C THR A 139 -1.41 13.00 -0.14
N GLN A 140 -1.06 14.24 -0.51
CA GLN A 140 -1.66 14.91 -1.67
C GLN A 140 -1.34 14.20 -3.00
N PRO A 141 -0.07 13.88 -3.34
CA PRO A 141 0.25 13.09 -4.53
C PRO A 141 -0.42 11.71 -4.53
N ALA A 142 -0.53 11.06 -3.37
CA ALA A 142 -1.21 9.78 -3.26
C ALA A 142 -2.71 9.89 -3.56
N LEU A 143 -3.40 10.92 -3.05
CA LEU A 143 -4.79 11.18 -3.35
C LEU A 143 -5.02 11.42 -4.84
N VAL A 144 -4.21 12.28 -5.45
CA VAL A 144 -4.31 12.60 -6.88
C VAL A 144 -4.08 11.35 -7.72
N ALA A 145 -3.04 10.57 -7.41
CA ALA A 145 -2.76 9.34 -8.13
C ALA A 145 -3.89 8.31 -7.97
N TYR A 146 -4.48 8.16 -6.79
CA TYR A 146 -5.64 7.27 -6.59
C TYR A 146 -6.88 7.74 -7.33
N ALA A 147 -7.15 9.06 -7.35
CA ALA A 147 -8.26 9.64 -8.08
C ALA A 147 -8.10 9.47 -9.60
N LEU A 148 -6.93 9.78 -10.16
CA LEU A 148 -6.65 9.58 -11.58
C LEU A 148 -6.75 8.10 -11.97
N SER A 149 -6.23 7.22 -11.12
CA SER A 149 -6.30 5.77 -11.30
C SER A 149 -7.73 5.26 -11.33
N SER A 150 -8.59 5.70 -10.40
CA SER A 150 -9.99 5.27 -10.33
C SER A 150 -10.83 5.82 -11.49
N VAL A 151 -10.58 7.06 -11.91
CA VAL A 151 -11.22 7.66 -13.08
C VAL A 151 -10.82 6.91 -14.36
N ALA A 152 -9.54 6.61 -14.55
CA ALA A 152 -9.06 5.83 -15.70
C ALA A 152 -9.74 4.46 -15.78
N VAL A 153 -9.96 3.80 -14.63
CA VAL A 153 -10.68 2.52 -14.56
C VAL A 153 -12.14 2.67 -14.94
N ALA A 154 -12.82 3.73 -14.49
CA ALA A 154 -14.19 4.01 -14.94
C ALA A 154 -14.26 4.16 -16.47
N PHE A 155 -13.33 4.90 -17.07
CA PHE A 155 -13.28 5.05 -18.53
C PHE A 155 -13.02 3.71 -19.23
N LEU A 156 -12.06 2.92 -18.76
CA LEU A 156 -11.76 1.61 -19.32
C LEU A 156 -12.94 0.65 -19.19
N HIS A 157 -13.61 0.63 -18.04
CA HIS A 157 -14.81 -0.20 -17.83
C HIS A 157 -15.94 0.21 -18.78
N VAL A 158 -16.17 1.52 -18.96
CA VAL A 158 -17.15 2.04 -19.91
C VAL A 158 -16.82 1.64 -21.34
N TYR A 159 -15.54 1.70 -21.73
CA TYR A 159 -15.09 1.39 -23.09
C TYR A 159 -15.09 -0.11 -23.42
N VAL A 160 -14.73 -0.95 -22.44
CA VAL A 160 -14.57 -2.40 -22.64
C VAL A 160 -15.88 -3.18 -22.42
N GLN A 161 -16.74 -2.73 -21.49
CA GLN A 161 -17.88 -3.52 -21.00
C GLN A 161 -19.23 -3.15 -21.66
N THR A 162 -19.31 -2.17 -22.56
CA THR A 162 -20.61 -1.71 -23.10
C THR A 162 -21.11 -2.60 -24.24
N ARG A 163 -22.00 -3.55 -23.91
CA ARG A 163 -22.95 -4.17 -24.86
C ARG A 163 -24.16 -3.28 -25.18
N GLU A 164 -24.51 -2.35 -24.29
CA GLU A 164 -25.64 -1.42 -24.44
C GLU A 164 -25.19 0.04 -24.23
N GLU A 165 -25.84 0.94 -24.96
CA GLU A 165 -25.69 2.40 -25.01
C GLU A 165 -24.34 2.97 -24.53
N LYS A 166 -23.49 3.36 -25.50
CA LYS A 166 -22.25 4.12 -25.26
C LYS A 166 -22.50 5.23 -24.25
N LEU A 167 -22.00 5.07 -23.03
CA LEU A 167 -22.08 6.08 -21.99
C LEU A 167 -21.26 7.29 -22.44
N THR A 168 -21.92 8.28 -23.05
CA THR A 168 -21.30 9.51 -23.52
C THR A 168 -21.15 10.50 -22.38
N VAL A 169 -20.08 11.31 -22.44
CA VAL A 169 -19.83 12.40 -21.47
C VAL A 169 -20.97 13.40 -21.48
N PHE A 170 -21.45 13.75 -22.67
CA PHE A 170 -22.59 14.64 -22.86
C PHE A 170 -23.85 13.85 -23.19
N VAL A 171 -25.00 14.39 -22.78
CA VAL A 171 -26.30 13.88 -23.15
C VAL A 171 -26.50 14.10 -24.65
N LYS A 172 -26.90 13.05 -25.39
CA LYS A 172 -27.33 13.17 -26.78
C LYS A 172 -28.73 13.80 -26.86
N SER A 173 -28.86 15.07 -26.50
CA SER A 173 -30.10 15.84 -26.59
C SER A 173 -29.97 16.95 -27.63
N LYS A 174 -30.93 17.05 -28.54
CA LYS A 174 -30.97 18.13 -29.54
C LYS A 174 -31.19 19.52 -28.91
N LYS A 175 -31.92 19.58 -27.78
CA LYS A 175 -32.22 20.84 -27.08
C LYS A 175 -31.04 21.34 -26.26
N HIS A 176 -30.24 20.42 -25.76
CA HIS A 176 -29.28 20.66 -24.69
C HIS A 176 -28.03 19.77 -24.86
N PRO A 177 -27.29 19.93 -25.98
CA PRO A 177 -26.18 19.04 -26.33
C PRO A 177 -24.97 19.16 -25.38
N GLN A 178 -24.86 20.26 -24.64
CA GLN A 178 -23.76 20.52 -23.71
C GLN A 178 -24.04 20.02 -22.28
N TYR A 179 -25.21 19.44 -22.01
CA TYR A 179 -25.50 18.92 -20.67
C TYR A 179 -24.68 17.66 -20.40
N LEU A 180 -24.03 17.63 -19.24
CA LEU A 180 -23.31 16.46 -18.76
C LEU A 180 -24.27 15.30 -18.48
N ASN A 181 -23.88 14.11 -18.89
CA ASN A 181 -24.66 12.90 -18.63
C ASN A 181 -24.58 12.55 -17.14
N GLY A 182 -25.73 12.59 -16.46
CA GLY A 182 -25.83 12.30 -15.03
C GLY A 182 -25.34 10.90 -14.66
N ARG A 183 -25.50 9.90 -15.54
CA ARG A 183 -24.98 8.53 -15.30
C ARG A 183 -23.45 8.50 -15.30
N PHE A 184 -22.83 9.23 -16.24
CA PHE A 184 -21.38 9.36 -16.31
C PHE A 184 -20.83 10.14 -15.11
N LEU A 185 -21.46 11.25 -14.76
CA LEU A 185 -21.07 12.06 -13.61
C LEU A 185 -21.16 11.27 -12.30
N PHE A 186 -22.23 10.50 -12.11
CA PHE A 186 -22.39 9.62 -10.95
C PHE A 186 -21.29 8.54 -10.89
N LEU A 187 -20.94 7.92 -12.02
CA LEU A 187 -19.85 6.96 -12.09
C LEU A 187 -18.51 7.59 -11.69
N VAL A 188 -18.18 8.77 -12.18
CA VAL A 188 -16.95 9.48 -11.79
C VAL A 188 -16.96 9.79 -10.28
N ILE A 189 -18.05 10.33 -9.75
CA ILE A 189 -18.16 10.67 -8.32
C ILE A 189 -18.03 9.43 -7.44
N SER A 190 -18.69 8.33 -7.79
CA SER A 190 -18.58 7.07 -7.04
C SER A 190 -17.15 6.53 -7.01
N GLN A 191 -16.39 6.62 -8.11
CA GLN A 191 -14.98 6.25 -8.13
C GLN A 191 -14.11 7.18 -7.26
N LEU A 192 -14.39 8.48 -7.25
CA LEU A 192 -13.67 9.44 -6.39
C LEU A 192 -13.95 9.17 -4.91
N VAL A 193 -15.21 8.91 -4.53
CA VAL A 193 -15.58 8.56 -3.16
C VAL A 193 -14.91 7.25 -2.73
N ALA A 194 -14.93 6.22 -3.58
CA ALA A 194 -14.26 4.95 -3.31
C ALA A 194 -12.74 5.11 -3.12
N SER A 195 -12.08 5.90 -3.97
CA SER A 195 -10.64 6.19 -3.85
C SER A 195 -10.30 6.96 -2.56
N SER A 196 -11.17 7.87 -2.15
CA SER A 196 -11.02 8.64 -0.91
C SER A 196 -11.19 7.75 0.32
N ALA A 197 -12.15 6.83 0.31
CA ALA A 197 -12.33 5.82 1.35
C ALA A 197 -11.11 4.88 1.43
N LEU A 198 -10.54 4.50 0.29
CA LEU A 198 -9.31 3.70 0.23
C LEU A 198 -8.11 4.44 0.82
N LEU A 199 -7.95 5.74 0.49
CA LEU A 199 -6.92 6.58 1.08
C LEU A 199 -7.08 6.64 2.61
N PHE A 200 -8.29 6.92 3.09
CA PHE A 200 -8.59 6.97 4.51
C PHE A 200 -8.22 5.65 5.23
N ARG A 201 -8.61 4.51 4.64
CA ARG A 201 -8.22 3.19 5.14
C ARG A 201 -6.70 3.01 5.19
N ASN A 202 -5.99 3.45 4.16
CA ASN A 202 -4.53 3.33 4.10
C ASN A 202 -3.85 4.20 5.16
N LEU A 203 -4.32 5.42 5.39
CA LEU A 203 -3.82 6.33 6.43
C LEU A 203 -4.02 5.74 7.83
N LEU A 204 -5.19 5.13 8.10
CA LEU A 204 -5.45 4.48 9.39
C LEU A 204 -4.65 3.18 9.57
N LYS A 205 -4.41 2.42 8.50
CA LYS A 205 -3.59 1.20 8.55
C LYS A 205 -2.10 1.49 8.82
N ASP A 206 -1.60 2.65 8.40
CA ASP A 206 -0.19 3.03 8.62
C ASP A 206 0.18 3.09 10.11
N ARG A 207 -0.81 3.42 10.97
CA ARG A 207 -0.68 3.33 12.44
C ARG A 207 -0.30 1.94 12.95
N PHE A 208 -0.70 0.89 12.23
CA PHE A 208 -0.53 -0.51 12.62
C PHE A 208 0.49 -1.28 11.75
N ALA A 209 1.16 -0.60 10.80
CA ALA A 209 2.02 -1.25 9.81
C ALA A 209 3.35 -1.74 10.40
N PHE A 210 3.90 -1.05 11.41
CA PHE A 210 5.13 -1.45 12.08
C PHE A 210 4.84 -2.04 13.45
N ARG A 211 5.02 -3.36 13.57
CA ARG A 211 5.11 -4.05 14.87
C ARG A 211 6.48 -3.73 15.47
N TRP A 212 6.54 -2.71 16.31
CA TRP A 212 7.74 -2.46 17.10
C TRP A 212 7.92 -3.60 18.12
N VAL A 213 9.16 -4.09 18.22
CA VAL A 213 9.56 -5.18 19.13
C VAL A 213 9.09 -4.81 20.55
N GLY A 214 8.14 -5.59 21.10
CA GLY A 214 7.56 -5.34 22.43
C GLY A 214 6.04 -5.48 22.53
N MET A 215 5.31 -5.54 21.42
CA MET A 215 3.90 -5.99 21.44
C MET A 215 3.84 -7.51 21.39
N SER A 216 3.01 -8.11 22.27
CA SER A 216 2.89 -9.55 22.53
C SER A 216 3.10 -10.46 21.30
N SER A 217 3.93 -11.48 21.50
CA SER A 217 4.58 -12.33 20.49
C SER A 217 3.66 -13.28 19.71
N GLN A 218 2.33 -13.19 19.86
CA GLN A 218 1.42 -14.01 19.08
C GLN A 218 1.00 -13.26 17.84
N SER A 219 1.60 -13.62 16.69
CA SER A 219 1.10 -13.14 15.41
C SER A 219 -0.36 -13.59 15.26
N PRO A 220 -1.35 -12.68 15.12
CA PRO A 220 -2.71 -13.07 14.81
C PRO A 220 -2.71 -13.99 13.60
N SER A 221 -3.54 -15.03 13.64
CA SER A 221 -3.54 -16.07 12.61
C SER A 221 -3.68 -15.43 11.22
N PRO A 222 -2.96 -15.93 10.20
CA PRO A 222 -3.02 -15.37 8.86
C PRO A 222 -4.46 -15.36 8.31
N PHE A 223 -5.25 -16.36 8.71
CA PHE A 223 -6.68 -16.44 8.40
C PHE A 223 -7.47 -15.25 8.95
N LEU A 224 -7.31 -14.91 10.24
CA LEU A 224 -8.00 -13.76 10.84
C LEU A 224 -7.60 -12.45 10.16
N GLN A 225 -6.32 -12.28 9.80
CA GLN A 225 -5.88 -11.08 9.09
C GLN A 225 -6.52 -10.93 7.71
N VAL A 226 -6.67 -12.04 6.98
CA VAL A 226 -7.38 -12.08 5.68
C VAL A 226 -8.86 -11.77 5.88
N LEU A 227 -9.51 -12.41 6.86
CA LEU A 227 -10.92 -12.24 7.16
C LEU A 227 -11.25 -10.80 7.57
N THR A 228 -10.46 -10.21 8.48
CA THR A 228 -10.61 -8.80 8.87
C THR A 228 -10.39 -7.87 7.67
N SER A 229 -9.37 -8.14 6.84
CA SER A 229 -9.11 -7.33 5.66
C SER A 229 -10.25 -7.40 4.64
N PHE A 230 -10.83 -8.58 4.45
CA PHE A 230 -12.00 -8.82 3.61
C PHE A 230 -13.21 -8.07 4.14
N PHE A 231 -13.57 -8.26 5.41
CA PHE A 231 -14.73 -7.60 6.02
C PHE A 231 -14.62 -6.07 5.96
N VAL A 232 -13.46 -5.51 6.33
CA VAL A 232 -13.22 -4.06 6.23
C VAL A 232 -13.31 -3.58 4.78
N SER A 233 -12.83 -4.36 3.81
CA SER A 233 -12.95 -4.01 2.40
C SER A 233 -14.41 -4.03 1.93
N VAL A 234 -15.20 -5.05 2.30
CA VAL A 234 -16.63 -5.14 1.96
C VAL A 234 -17.39 -3.97 2.56
N VAL A 235 -17.26 -3.72 3.87
CA VAL A 235 -17.93 -2.60 4.54
C VAL A 235 -17.55 -1.26 3.91
N SER A 236 -16.25 -1.05 3.63
CA SER A 236 -15.77 0.21 3.05
C SER A 236 -16.28 0.42 1.61
N ILE A 237 -16.40 -0.64 0.81
CA ILE A 237 -16.97 -0.56 -0.55
C ILE A 237 -18.48 -0.35 -0.48
N SER A 238 -19.19 -1.12 0.34
CA SER A 238 -20.64 -0.98 0.51
C SER A 238 -21.04 0.40 1.02
N ALA A 239 -20.25 1.00 1.92
CA ALA A 239 -20.49 2.35 2.41
C ALA A 239 -20.15 3.45 1.38
N SER A 240 -19.31 3.16 0.37
CA SER A 240 -18.92 4.16 -0.64
C SER A 240 -20.07 4.52 -1.59
N LEU A 241 -20.97 3.59 -1.89
CA LEU A 241 -22.13 3.81 -2.76
C LEU A 241 -23.15 4.80 -2.18
N PRO A 242 -23.71 4.60 -0.95
CA PRO A 242 -24.64 5.57 -0.38
C PRO A 242 -23.97 6.94 -0.18
N LEU A 243 -22.69 6.97 0.18
CA LEU A 243 -21.93 8.22 0.27
C LEU A 243 -21.83 8.92 -1.10
N ALA A 244 -21.56 8.18 -2.17
CA ALA A 244 -21.57 8.72 -3.53
C ALA A 244 -22.96 9.22 -3.95
N CYS A 245 -24.04 8.55 -3.56
CA CYS A 245 -25.41 9.03 -3.78
C CYS A 245 -25.67 10.36 -3.07
N VAL A 246 -25.24 10.49 -1.81
CA VAL A 246 -25.38 11.75 -1.05
C VAL A 246 -24.56 12.86 -1.71
N VAL A 247 -23.30 12.61 -2.04
CA VAL A 247 -22.43 13.60 -2.70
C VAL A 247 -23.00 14.02 -4.06
N PHE A 248 -23.48 13.07 -4.86
CA PHE A 248 -24.11 13.35 -6.14
C PHE A 248 -25.41 14.15 -5.97
N GLY A 249 -26.25 13.79 -5.01
CA GLY A 249 -27.50 14.50 -4.69
C GLY A 249 -27.24 15.94 -4.28
N LEU A 250 -26.32 16.16 -3.34
CA LEU A 250 -25.89 17.49 -2.89
C LEU A 250 -25.27 18.29 -4.04
N GLY A 251 -24.40 17.68 -4.84
CA GLY A 251 -23.83 18.30 -6.03
C GLY A 251 -24.91 18.73 -7.03
N ARG A 252 -25.92 17.89 -7.24
CA ARG A 252 -27.05 18.19 -8.14
C ARG A 252 -27.93 19.33 -7.60
N MET A 253 -28.12 19.42 -6.29
CA MET A 253 -28.95 20.44 -5.66
C MET A 253 -28.25 21.80 -5.51
N VAL A 254 -26.93 21.81 -5.33
CA VAL A 254 -26.18 23.05 -5.01
C VAL A 254 -25.41 23.57 -6.23
N VAL A 255 -24.75 22.69 -6.98
CA VAL A 255 -23.79 23.07 -8.02
C VAL A 255 -24.47 23.27 -9.38
N LEU A 256 -25.45 22.43 -9.74
CA LEU A 256 -26.14 22.61 -11.02
C LEU A 256 -27.03 23.85 -11.09
N PRO A 257 -27.77 24.24 -10.02
CA PRO A 257 -28.57 25.46 -10.04
C PRO A 257 -27.76 26.76 -9.92
N SER A 258 -26.46 26.66 -9.65
CA SER A 258 -25.56 27.82 -9.61
C SER A 258 -24.73 27.98 -10.89
N LEU A 259 -24.70 26.95 -11.74
CA LEU A 259 -24.05 26.95 -13.06
C LEU A 259 -25.03 27.27 -14.20
N TYR A 260 -26.34 27.24 -13.93
CA TYR A 260 -27.45 27.63 -14.81
C TYR A 260 -28.23 28.76 -14.18
#